data_AF-A0A7V8WZ75-F1
#
_entry.id   AF-A0A7V8WZ75-F1
#
_cell.length_a   1.000
_cell.length_b   1.000
_cell.length_c   1.000
_cell.angle_alpha   90.00
_cell.angle_beta   90.00
_cell.angle_gamma   90.00
#
_symmetry.space_group_name_H-M   'P 1'
#
loop_
_entity.id
_entity.type
_entity.pdbx_description
1 polymer ?
#
loop_
_entity_poly.entity_id
_entity_poly.type
_entity_poly.pdbx_seq_one_letter_code
_entity_poly.pdbx_strand_id
1 'polypeptide(L)'
;SRAAEPTPEGAPDLDTVLLRNGPSARRSTRLTPLELAAWFGREPHTDHPASVSPVLATFVRWWSAGVDDETRQRLKPYVPRLVGTAAGDDDEREEAEQARRWLAVDWLVRVQAVAWLRTAGLVEAAERLAQVGPLVDEQELARAVEVLGSAITIASRRIDITASIVGRDVGADIDERFAWDSWEAVSEPTAWIAASETATQGAPGEVAYATDLRVIDCSREPKARDELEQTGSTVGGTAWTTALHAFGDEAWEQAWRAADRAAREVAGLTIRVEMGRIAKTAMLRAPSNDELPEAALEVAEQAAREALVRAAIRGGTPDRDGEHPWDAARDAARSSAGGGAWSVVIDESRRAVGEEAWHQAMADARTVVDDLLAQAPDTVARVVAAAVAREACSGAARGVAYRAAAVSRAHGADDDGAEVAATESLARTGAELREGAFDLLEALIEPRTPPGRP
;
A
#
# COMPACT_ATOMS: atom_id res chain seq x y z
N SER A 1 -36.35 9.51 7.34
CA SER A 1 -37.08 8.28 7.68
C SER A 1 -37.39 7.54 6.38
N ARG A 2 -36.44 6.75 5.87
CA ARG A 2 -36.74 5.76 4.82
C ARG A 2 -37.26 4.52 5.55
N ALA A 3 -38.46 4.08 5.22
CA ALA A 3 -39.05 2.88 5.79
C ALA A 3 -38.12 1.68 5.55
N ALA A 4 -37.94 0.84 6.56
CA ALA A 4 -37.17 -0.40 6.44
C ALA A 4 -37.74 -1.24 5.29
N GLU A 5 -36.95 -1.44 4.24
CA GLU A 5 -37.29 -2.39 3.20
C GLU A 5 -37.49 -3.78 3.84
N PRO A 6 -38.50 -4.56 3.39
CA PRO A 6 -38.73 -5.88 3.95
C PRO A 6 -37.46 -6.73 3.78
N THR A 7 -37.05 -7.39 4.86
CA THR A 7 -35.92 -8.32 4.86
C THR A 7 -36.10 -9.32 3.71
N PRO A 8 -35.09 -9.54 2.86
CA PRO A 8 -35.23 -10.44 1.72
C PRO A 8 -35.71 -11.82 2.19
N GLU A 9 -36.69 -12.40 1.50
CA GLU A 9 -37.20 -13.74 1.83
C GLU A 9 -36.03 -14.74 1.85
N GLY A 10 -35.79 -15.39 3.00
CA GLY A 10 -34.66 -16.30 3.25
C GLY A 10 -33.39 -15.68 3.88
N ALA A 11 -33.39 -14.37 4.17
CA ALA A 11 -32.30 -13.70 4.90
C ALA A 11 -32.33 -14.06 6.40
N PRO A 12 -31.17 -14.12 7.07
CA PRO A 12 -31.11 -14.40 8.49
C PRO A 12 -31.62 -13.19 9.30
N ASP A 13 -32.23 -13.47 10.44
CA ASP A 13 -32.51 -12.46 11.46
C ASP A 13 -31.18 -12.00 12.09
N LEU A 14 -30.86 -10.70 11.97
CA LEU A 14 -29.63 -10.10 12.49
C LEU A 14 -29.46 -10.31 14.00
N ASP A 15 -30.56 -10.43 14.75
CA ASP A 15 -30.52 -10.68 16.20
C ASP A 15 -30.04 -12.10 16.52
N THR A 16 -30.19 -13.03 15.59
CA THR A 16 -29.77 -14.43 15.74
C THR A 16 -28.34 -14.71 15.26
N VAL A 17 -27.75 -13.77 14.52
CA VAL A 17 -26.40 -13.88 13.96
C VAL A 17 -25.35 -13.42 14.98
N LEU A 18 -24.19 -14.07 15.00
CA LEU A 18 -23.02 -13.66 15.77
C LEU A 18 -21.85 -13.40 14.82
N LEU A 19 -21.37 -12.16 14.77
CA LEU A 19 -20.22 -11.82 13.92
C LEU A 19 -18.91 -12.31 14.56
N ARG A 20 -18.08 -13.02 13.79
CA ARG A 20 -16.75 -13.53 14.19
C ARG A 20 -15.63 -12.80 13.44
N ASN A 21 -14.41 -12.93 13.96
CA ASN A 21 -13.18 -12.38 13.39
C ASN A 21 -12.52 -13.25 12.29
N GLY A 22 -13.16 -14.35 11.87
CA GLY A 22 -12.57 -15.24 10.86
C GLY A 22 -13.61 -16.08 10.13
N PRO A 23 -13.30 -16.49 8.87
CA PRO A 23 -14.23 -17.22 8.02
C PRO A 23 -14.49 -18.64 8.53
N SER A 24 -15.60 -19.20 8.08
CA SER A 24 -16.07 -20.53 8.43
C SER A 24 -16.20 -21.39 7.18
N ALA A 25 -15.85 -22.68 7.27
CA ALA A 25 -15.97 -23.58 6.13
C ALA A 25 -17.42 -23.89 5.73
N ARG A 26 -18.39 -23.60 6.61
CA ARG A 26 -19.81 -23.90 6.42
C ARG A 26 -20.67 -22.78 6.99
N ARG A 27 -21.74 -22.45 6.27
CA ARG A 27 -22.74 -21.49 6.73
C ARG A 27 -23.33 -21.91 8.08
N SER A 28 -23.34 -20.98 9.02
CA SER A 28 -23.99 -21.11 10.33
C SER A 28 -24.54 -19.74 10.76
N THR A 29 -25.10 -19.61 11.96
CA THR A 29 -25.43 -18.28 12.52
C THR A 29 -24.21 -17.53 13.04
N ARG A 30 -23.00 -18.12 12.97
CA ARG A 30 -21.74 -17.46 13.32
C ARG A 30 -20.92 -17.27 12.05
N LEU A 31 -20.73 -16.02 11.65
CA LEU A 31 -20.24 -15.64 10.32
C LEU A 31 -19.32 -14.43 10.41
N THR A 32 -18.49 -14.19 9.41
CA THR A 32 -17.89 -12.87 9.20
C THR A 32 -18.94 -11.90 8.63
N PRO A 33 -18.70 -10.57 8.67
CA PRO A 33 -19.58 -9.61 7.99
C PRO A 33 -19.74 -9.90 6.49
N LEU A 34 -18.69 -10.38 5.81
CA LEU A 34 -18.72 -10.68 4.38
C LEU A 34 -19.47 -11.98 4.05
N GLU A 35 -19.37 -13.00 4.90
CA GLU A 35 -20.19 -14.21 4.76
C GLU A 35 -21.69 -13.90 4.99
N LEU A 36 -21.98 -12.98 5.92
CA LEU A 36 -23.34 -12.49 6.13
C LEU A 36 -23.82 -11.66 4.93
N ALA A 37 -22.97 -10.81 4.35
CA ALA A 37 -23.28 -10.08 3.11
C ALA A 37 -23.58 -11.04 1.95
N ALA A 38 -22.78 -12.10 1.79
CA ALA A 38 -23.03 -13.15 0.79
C ALA A 38 -24.40 -13.82 0.98
N TRP A 39 -24.83 -14.07 2.23
CA TRP A 39 -26.16 -14.61 2.50
C TRP A 39 -27.26 -13.60 2.11
N PHE A 40 -27.14 -12.33 2.48
CA PHE A 40 -28.08 -11.29 2.05
C PHE A 40 -28.14 -11.13 0.52
N GLY A 41 -26.99 -11.23 -0.17
CA GLY A 41 -26.87 -11.21 -1.62
C GLY A 41 -27.32 -12.49 -2.33
N ARG A 42 -27.78 -13.51 -1.58
CA ARG A 42 -28.18 -14.84 -2.10
C ARG A 42 -27.06 -15.58 -2.84
N GLU A 43 -25.83 -15.35 -2.44
CA GLU A 43 -24.65 -15.99 -2.99
C GLU A 43 -24.35 -17.34 -2.28
N PRO A 44 -23.51 -18.20 -2.88
CA PRO A 44 -22.88 -19.31 -2.16
C PRO A 44 -22.20 -18.84 -0.87
N HIS A 45 -21.99 -19.75 0.08
CA HIS A 45 -21.24 -19.41 1.30
C HIS A 45 -19.80 -19.06 0.93
N THR A 46 -19.44 -17.79 1.08
CA THR A 46 -18.13 -17.24 0.74
C THR A 46 -17.87 -16.02 1.60
N ASP A 47 -16.61 -15.78 1.92
CA ASP A 47 -16.12 -14.53 2.49
C ASP A 47 -15.63 -13.55 1.40
N HIS A 48 -15.84 -13.89 0.11
CA HIS A 48 -15.54 -13.06 -1.06
C HIS A 48 -16.82 -12.87 -1.90
N PRO A 49 -17.84 -12.16 -1.39
CA PRO A 49 -19.08 -11.94 -2.11
C PRO A 49 -18.86 -11.07 -3.35
N ALA A 50 -19.39 -11.50 -4.50
CA ALA A 50 -19.32 -10.76 -5.76
C ALA A 50 -20.25 -9.53 -5.78
N SER A 51 -21.26 -9.49 -4.91
CA SER A 51 -22.16 -8.34 -4.77
C SER A 51 -21.56 -7.17 -3.99
N VAL A 52 -20.39 -7.34 -3.37
CA VAL A 52 -19.72 -6.30 -2.57
C VAL A 52 -18.50 -5.77 -3.30
N SER A 53 -18.32 -4.45 -3.28
CA SER A 53 -17.12 -3.76 -3.77
C SER A 53 -15.84 -4.43 -3.24
N PRO A 54 -14.85 -4.76 -4.09
CA PRO A 54 -13.58 -5.33 -3.63
C PRO A 54 -12.83 -4.43 -2.64
N VAL A 55 -12.80 -3.11 -2.85
CA VAL A 55 -12.17 -2.14 -1.93
C VAL A 55 -12.91 -2.12 -0.58
N LEU A 56 -14.23 -2.09 -0.59
CA LEU A 56 -15.04 -2.13 0.64
C LEU A 56 -14.91 -3.48 1.37
N ALA A 57 -14.83 -4.58 0.63
CA ALA A 57 -14.61 -5.91 1.19
C ALA A 57 -13.25 -5.99 1.90
N THR A 58 -12.19 -5.42 1.32
CA THR A 58 -10.88 -5.29 1.96
C THR A 58 -10.99 -4.55 3.29
N PHE A 59 -11.63 -3.37 3.31
CA PHE A 59 -11.82 -2.60 4.54
C PHE A 59 -12.53 -3.41 5.64
N VAL A 60 -13.70 -3.96 5.32
CA VAL A 60 -14.54 -4.69 6.28
C VAL A 60 -13.83 -5.94 6.80
N ARG A 61 -13.10 -6.66 5.94
CA ARG A 61 -12.35 -7.87 6.33
C ARG A 61 -11.30 -7.54 7.38
N TRP A 62 -10.45 -6.56 7.12
CA TRP A 62 -9.38 -6.18 8.03
C TRP A 62 -9.92 -5.57 9.33
N TRP A 63 -10.87 -4.65 9.24
CA TRP A 63 -11.35 -3.96 10.44
C TRP A 63 -12.14 -4.89 11.36
N SER A 64 -13.02 -5.73 10.80
CA SER A 64 -13.82 -6.65 11.61
C SER A 64 -12.98 -7.72 12.32
N ALA A 65 -11.81 -8.07 11.77
CA ALA A 65 -10.86 -8.97 12.40
C ALA A 65 -10.16 -8.32 13.61
N GLY A 66 -9.85 -7.02 13.51
CA GLY A 66 -9.05 -6.27 14.49
C GLY A 66 -9.82 -5.60 15.63
N VAL A 67 -11.16 -5.61 15.62
CA VAL A 67 -11.98 -5.05 16.70
C VAL A 67 -12.43 -6.12 17.71
N ASP A 68 -12.70 -5.68 18.94
CA ASP A 68 -13.32 -6.52 19.97
C ASP A 68 -14.73 -7.01 19.59
N ASP A 69 -15.22 -8.03 20.29
CA ASP A 69 -16.49 -8.70 19.98
C ASP A 69 -17.70 -7.75 20.03
N GLU A 70 -17.72 -6.81 20.97
CA GLU A 70 -18.79 -5.83 21.17
C GLU A 70 -18.86 -4.86 19.97
N THR A 71 -17.71 -4.28 19.64
CA THR A 71 -17.54 -3.41 18.48
C THR A 71 -17.89 -4.14 17.19
N ARG A 72 -17.47 -5.41 17.05
CA ARG A 72 -17.80 -6.23 15.87
C ARG A 72 -19.30 -6.42 15.70
N GLN A 73 -20.06 -6.64 16.79
CA GLN A 73 -21.51 -6.81 16.69
C GLN A 73 -22.22 -5.53 16.21
N ARG A 74 -21.63 -4.34 16.42
CA ARG A 74 -22.15 -3.08 15.91
C ARG A 74 -22.09 -2.96 14.37
N LEU A 75 -21.36 -3.85 13.68
CA LEU A 75 -21.33 -3.88 12.21
C LEU A 75 -22.60 -4.47 11.58
N LYS A 76 -23.41 -5.24 12.32
CA LYS A 76 -24.61 -5.91 11.78
C LYS A 76 -25.53 -5.01 10.95
N PRO A 77 -25.86 -3.76 11.36
CA PRO A 77 -26.76 -2.89 10.59
C PRO A 77 -26.15 -2.40 9.28
N TYR A 78 -24.82 -2.42 9.14
CA TYR A 78 -24.12 -2.00 7.92
C TYR A 78 -24.06 -3.12 6.88
N VAL A 79 -24.07 -4.38 7.31
CA VAL A 79 -23.87 -5.54 6.42
C VAL A 79 -24.87 -5.60 5.25
N PRO A 80 -26.20 -5.40 5.44
CA PRO A 80 -27.14 -5.40 4.32
C PRO A 80 -26.84 -4.32 3.27
N ARG A 81 -26.23 -3.19 3.67
CA ARG A 81 -25.90 -2.07 2.78
C ARG A 81 -24.63 -2.30 1.97
N LEU A 82 -23.83 -3.32 2.31
CA LEU A 82 -22.68 -3.73 1.50
C LEU A 82 -23.13 -4.39 0.19
N VAL A 83 -24.30 -5.04 0.20
CA VAL A 83 -24.83 -5.78 -0.94
C VAL A 83 -25.22 -4.82 -2.05
N GLY A 84 -24.73 -5.08 -3.26
CA GLY A 84 -24.97 -4.24 -4.44
C GLY A 84 -23.95 -3.11 -4.61
N THR A 85 -22.96 -2.97 -3.73
CA THR A 85 -21.90 -1.94 -3.87
C THR A 85 -20.93 -2.22 -5.03
N ALA A 86 -20.94 -3.45 -5.57
CA ALA A 86 -20.27 -3.81 -6.83
C ALA A 86 -21.21 -3.77 -8.06
N ALA A 87 -22.45 -3.28 -7.94
CA ALA A 87 -23.32 -3.07 -9.10
C ALA A 87 -22.85 -1.85 -9.94
N GLY A 88 -23.40 -1.71 -11.16
CA GLY A 88 -22.99 -0.69 -12.13
C GLY A 88 -22.36 -1.30 -13.38
N ASP A 89 -22.09 -0.49 -14.39
CA ASP A 89 -21.15 -0.85 -15.46
C ASP A 89 -19.70 -0.72 -14.98
N ASP A 90 -18.73 -1.09 -15.83
CA ASP A 90 -17.33 -1.15 -15.42
C ASP A 90 -16.74 0.24 -15.12
N ASP A 91 -17.21 1.28 -15.80
CA ASP A 91 -16.75 2.66 -15.59
C ASP A 91 -17.31 3.21 -14.25
N GLU A 92 -18.63 3.07 -14.01
CA GLU A 92 -19.26 3.48 -12.74
C GLU A 92 -18.63 2.77 -11.54
N ARG A 93 -18.30 1.48 -11.70
CA ARG A 93 -17.63 0.69 -10.67
C ARG A 93 -16.24 1.24 -10.38
N GLU A 94 -15.41 1.43 -11.40
CA GLU A 94 -14.03 1.89 -11.19
C GLU A 94 -13.99 3.29 -10.58
N GLU A 95 -14.87 4.20 -11.00
CA GLU A 95 -15.02 5.52 -10.37
C GLU A 95 -15.36 5.41 -8.87
N ALA A 96 -16.29 4.51 -8.51
CA ALA A 96 -16.67 4.28 -7.13
C ALA A 96 -15.53 3.61 -6.31
N GLU A 97 -14.81 2.64 -6.88
CA GLU A 97 -13.64 2.03 -6.25
C GLU A 97 -12.52 3.05 -6.02
N GLN A 98 -12.25 3.93 -7.00
CA GLN A 98 -11.29 5.02 -6.86
C GLN A 98 -11.68 5.99 -5.74
N ALA A 99 -12.95 6.42 -5.71
CA ALA A 99 -13.44 7.28 -4.64
C ALA A 99 -13.26 6.64 -3.25
N ARG A 100 -13.52 5.33 -3.11
CA ARG A 100 -13.30 4.60 -1.85
C ARG A 100 -11.83 4.53 -1.44
N ARG A 101 -10.92 4.26 -2.38
CA ARG A 101 -9.47 4.22 -2.12
C ARG A 101 -8.98 5.59 -1.62
N TRP A 102 -9.43 6.68 -2.26
CA TRP A 102 -9.06 8.04 -1.86
C TRP A 102 -9.69 8.48 -0.53
N LEU A 103 -10.92 8.06 -0.22
CA LEU A 103 -11.51 8.26 1.11
C LEU A 103 -10.67 7.63 2.21
N ALA A 104 -10.11 6.44 1.96
CA ALA A 104 -9.22 5.79 2.92
C ALA A 104 -7.91 6.56 3.10
N VAL A 105 -7.32 7.10 2.02
CA VAL A 105 -6.14 7.99 2.10
C VAL A 105 -6.45 9.27 2.87
N ASP A 106 -7.56 9.94 2.56
CA ASP A 106 -8.03 11.13 3.27
C ASP A 106 -8.18 10.87 4.76
N TRP A 107 -8.76 9.73 5.14
CA TRP A 107 -8.92 9.38 6.55
C TRP A 107 -7.59 9.07 7.24
N LEU A 108 -6.65 8.37 6.58
CA LEU A 108 -5.31 8.12 7.14
C LEU A 108 -4.55 9.43 7.43
N VAL A 109 -4.65 10.40 6.53
CA VAL A 109 -3.90 11.65 6.61
C VAL A 109 -4.59 12.68 7.50
N ARG A 110 -5.90 12.88 7.33
CA ARG A 110 -6.64 14.00 7.93
C ARG A 110 -7.39 13.65 9.21
N VAL A 111 -7.54 12.35 9.51
CA VAL A 111 -8.18 11.87 10.75
C VAL A 111 -7.16 11.15 11.63
N GLN A 112 -6.59 10.05 11.14
CA GLN A 112 -5.63 9.24 11.90
C GLN A 112 -4.36 10.00 12.27
N ALA A 113 -3.61 10.48 11.26
CA ALA A 113 -2.36 11.18 11.53
C ALA A 113 -2.59 12.45 12.35
N VAL A 114 -3.66 13.20 12.09
CA VAL A 114 -4.02 14.38 12.89
C VAL A 114 -4.21 14.02 14.38
N ALA A 115 -4.96 12.95 14.69
CA ALA A 115 -5.22 12.54 16.07
C ALA A 115 -3.94 12.10 16.80
N TRP A 116 -3.10 11.28 16.16
CA TRP A 116 -1.84 10.82 16.75
C TRP A 116 -0.80 11.93 16.89
N LEU A 117 -0.70 12.82 15.91
CA LEU A 117 0.21 13.97 15.97
C LEU A 117 -0.21 14.96 17.06
N ARG A 118 -1.52 15.22 17.25
CA ARG A 118 -2.01 16.01 18.40
C ARG A 118 -1.65 15.35 19.72
N THR A 119 -1.84 14.03 19.83
CA THR A 119 -1.51 13.24 21.02
C THR A 119 -0.01 13.33 21.34
N ALA A 120 0.84 13.31 20.32
CA ALA A 120 2.30 13.50 20.45
C ALA A 120 2.74 14.96 20.67
N GLY A 121 1.81 15.91 20.73
CA GLY A 121 2.12 17.33 20.87
C GLY A 121 2.76 17.97 19.63
N LEU A 122 2.62 17.33 18.46
CA LEU A 122 3.00 17.87 17.15
C LEU A 122 1.84 18.66 16.53
N VAL A 123 1.28 19.59 17.31
CA VAL A 123 0.02 20.28 17.02
C VAL A 123 0.09 21.06 15.70
N GLU A 124 1.19 21.76 15.41
CA GLU A 124 1.33 22.50 14.15
C GLU A 124 1.29 21.59 12.92
N ALA A 125 1.90 20.40 12.97
CA ALA A 125 1.80 19.43 11.89
C ALA A 125 0.35 18.92 11.74
N ALA A 126 -0.29 18.61 12.86
CA ALA A 126 -1.67 18.14 12.87
C ALA A 126 -2.66 19.18 12.31
N GLU A 127 -2.55 20.45 12.71
CA GLU A 127 -3.44 21.51 12.21
C GLU A 127 -3.22 21.78 10.73
N ARG A 128 -1.96 21.72 10.25
CA ARG A 128 -1.69 21.81 8.81
C ARG A 128 -2.38 20.70 8.05
N LEU A 129 -2.29 19.44 8.50
CA LEU A 129 -2.96 18.30 7.85
C LEU A 129 -4.49 18.40 7.92
N ALA A 130 -5.06 18.86 9.02
CA ALA A 130 -6.50 19.04 9.15
C ALA A 130 -7.06 20.06 8.13
N GLN A 131 -6.23 21.04 7.74
CA GLN A 131 -6.56 22.11 6.79
C GLN A 131 -6.22 21.78 5.34
N VAL A 132 -5.52 20.67 5.06
CA VAL A 132 -5.27 20.21 3.68
C VAL A 132 -6.62 19.95 2.99
N GLY A 133 -6.68 20.31 1.71
CA GLY A 133 -7.85 20.05 0.87
C GLY A 133 -8.05 18.56 0.56
N PRO A 134 -8.94 18.21 -0.37
CA PRO A 134 -9.07 16.84 -0.85
C PRO A 134 -7.74 16.31 -1.41
N LEU A 135 -7.32 15.12 -1.00
CA LEU A 135 -6.01 14.57 -1.39
C LEU A 135 -5.94 14.02 -2.82
N VAL A 136 -7.07 14.03 -3.53
CA VAL A 136 -7.10 13.82 -4.99
C VAL A 136 -6.42 14.97 -5.74
N ASP A 137 -6.23 16.13 -5.10
CA ASP A 137 -5.42 17.22 -5.63
C ASP A 137 -3.93 16.99 -5.35
N GLU A 138 -3.12 17.00 -6.42
CA GLU A 138 -1.68 16.77 -6.37
C GLU A 138 -0.92 17.71 -5.43
N GLN A 139 -1.32 18.99 -5.35
CA GLN A 139 -0.61 19.97 -4.54
C GLN A 139 -0.91 19.78 -3.05
N GLU A 140 -2.18 19.53 -2.73
CA GLU A 140 -2.62 19.19 -1.38
C GLU A 140 -2.00 17.87 -0.92
N LEU A 141 -1.92 16.87 -1.79
CA LEU A 141 -1.22 15.61 -1.54
C LEU A 141 0.27 15.81 -1.25
N ALA A 142 0.99 16.51 -2.13
CA ALA A 142 2.41 16.77 -1.96
C ALA A 142 2.67 17.52 -0.63
N ARG A 143 1.83 18.50 -0.30
CA ARG A 143 1.89 19.21 0.98
C ARG A 143 1.68 18.26 2.16
N ALA A 144 0.69 17.37 2.10
CA ALA A 144 0.43 16.42 3.17
C ALA A 144 1.61 15.46 3.38
N VAL A 145 2.17 14.91 2.30
CA VAL A 145 3.33 14.00 2.34
C VAL A 145 4.55 14.68 2.97
N GLU A 146 4.82 15.94 2.64
CA GLU A 146 5.95 16.69 3.23
C GLU A 146 5.74 17.00 4.73
N VAL A 147 4.51 17.35 5.12
CA VAL A 147 4.18 17.55 6.55
C VAL A 147 4.33 16.26 7.33
N LEU A 148 3.86 15.12 6.79
CA LEU A 148 4.00 13.80 7.41
C LEU A 148 5.46 13.37 7.50
N GLY A 149 6.25 13.54 6.43
CA GLY A 149 7.67 13.23 6.41
C GLY A 149 8.46 14.04 7.45
N SER A 150 8.14 15.33 7.60
CA SER A 150 8.72 16.17 8.65
C SER A 150 8.33 15.69 10.05
N ALA A 151 7.07 15.29 10.23
CA ALA A 151 6.57 14.79 11.50
C ALA A 151 7.22 13.46 11.92
N ILE A 152 7.47 12.56 10.96
CA ILE A 152 8.26 11.32 11.16
C ILE A 152 9.62 11.66 11.74
N THR A 153 10.40 12.54 11.07
CA THR A 153 11.73 12.93 11.54
C THR A 153 11.72 13.49 12.96
N ILE A 154 10.73 14.33 13.30
CA ILE A 154 10.61 14.90 14.64
C ILE A 154 10.24 13.83 15.67
N ALA A 155 9.28 12.97 15.37
CA ALA A 155 8.84 11.90 16.27
C ALA A 155 9.98 10.91 16.56
N SER A 156 10.71 10.47 15.54
CA SER A 156 11.84 9.57 15.68
C SER A 156 12.97 10.16 16.52
N ARG A 157 13.33 11.43 16.29
CA ARG A 157 14.32 12.12 17.13
C ARG A 157 13.86 12.24 18.59
N ARG A 158 12.56 12.43 18.84
CA ARG A 158 12.02 12.46 20.22
C ARG A 158 12.10 11.09 20.90
N ILE A 159 11.94 10.00 20.16
CA ILE A 159 12.17 8.63 20.68
C ILE A 159 13.63 8.48 21.06
N ASP A 160 14.57 8.80 20.17
CA ASP A 160 16.02 8.69 20.43
C ASP A 160 16.47 9.52 21.64
N ILE A 161 15.97 10.76 21.75
CA ILE A 161 16.27 11.63 22.90
C ILE A 161 15.76 10.98 24.19
N THR A 162 14.54 10.46 24.19
CA THR A 162 13.97 9.78 25.36
C THR A 162 14.83 8.57 25.74
N ALA A 163 15.23 7.75 24.76
CA ALA A 163 16.10 6.60 24.98
C ALA A 163 17.46 7.00 25.56
N SER A 164 18.06 8.08 25.05
CA SER A 164 19.35 8.57 25.55
C SER A 164 19.29 9.08 27.00
N ILE A 165 18.14 9.64 27.43
CA ILE A 165 17.95 10.17 28.79
C ILE A 165 17.76 9.03 29.79
N VAL A 166 17.00 8.00 29.42
CA VAL A 166 16.72 6.84 30.28
C VAL A 166 17.98 5.96 30.43
N GLY A 167 18.90 6.02 29.46
CA GLY A 167 20.14 5.23 29.45
C GLY A 167 19.91 3.81 28.92
N ARG A 168 20.98 3.12 28.47
CA ARG A 168 20.89 1.71 28.02
C ARG A 168 20.93 0.73 29.21
N ASP A 169 20.15 1.00 30.23
CA ASP A 169 19.87 0.01 31.27
C ASP A 169 18.80 -0.97 30.75
N VAL A 170 18.71 -2.17 31.34
CA VAL A 170 17.81 -3.27 30.90
C VAL A 170 16.34 -2.82 30.69
N GLY A 171 15.90 -1.74 31.37
CA GLY A 171 14.56 -1.17 31.22
C GLY A 171 14.28 -0.45 29.89
N ALA A 172 15.28 0.11 29.21
CA ALA A 172 15.05 0.90 27.99
C ALA A 172 14.60 0.03 26.81
N ASP A 173 15.19 -1.16 26.65
CA ASP A 173 14.79 -2.14 25.63
C ASP A 173 13.38 -2.71 25.91
N ILE A 174 13.01 -2.81 27.20
CA ILE A 174 11.69 -3.27 27.63
C ILE A 174 10.64 -2.19 27.35
N ASP A 175 10.95 -0.93 27.63
CA ASP A 175 10.01 0.20 27.42
C ASP A 175 9.75 0.44 25.92
N GLU A 176 10.75 0.22 25.06
CA GLU A 176 10.54 0.27 23.60
C GLU A 176 9.58 -0.83 23.15
N ARG A 177 9.73 -2.05 23.68
CA ARG A 177 8.79 -3.14 23.42
C ARG A 177 7.38 -2.80 23.91
N PHE A 178 7.23 -2.28 25.13
CA PHE A 178 5.92 -1.85 25.63
C PHE A 178 5.27 -0.78 24.77
N ALA A 179 6.06 0.18 24.26
CA ALA A 179 5.55 1.20 23.34
C ALA A 179 5.06 0.58 22.03
N TRP A 180 5.75 -0.44 21.52
CA TRP A 180 5.31 -1.18 20.33
C TRP A 180 4.03 -1.98 20.57
N ASP A 181 4.01 -2.80 21.62
CA ASP A 181 2.87 -3.66 21.96
C ASP A 181 1.62 -2.80 22.24
N SER A 182 1.78 -1.68 22.94
CA SER A 182 0.70 -0.71 23.20
C SER A 182 0.19 -0.08 21.89
N TRP A 183 1.08 0.28 20.97
CA TRP A 183 0.68 0.83 19.67
C TRP A 183 -0.08 -0.20 18.83
N GLU A 184 0.41 -1.43 18.75
CA GLU A 184 -0.22 -2.50 17.98
C GLU A 184 -1.63 -2.78 18.51
N ALA A 185 -1.76 -2.97 19.83
CA ALA A 185 -3.05 -3.22 20.48
C ALA A 185 -4.07 -2.08 20.30
N VAL A 186 -3.61 -0.83 20.30
CA VAL A 186 -4.51 0.34 20.19
C VAL A 186 -4.81 0.69 18.73
N SER A 187 -3.88 0.49 17.79
CA SER A 187 -4.04 0.87 16.38
C SER A 187 -4.93 -0.09 15.59
N GLU A 188 -4.87 -1.40 15.87
CA GLU A 188 -5.64 -2.42 15.16
C GLU A 188 -7.17 -2.13 15.14
N PRO A 189 -7.84 -1.86 16.26
CA PRO A 189 -9.28 -1.59 16.27
C PRO A 189 -9.65 -0.22 15.68
N THR A 190 -8.69 0.67 15.45
CA THR A 190 -8.97 2.02 14.93
C THR A 190 -9.24 2.05 13.44
N ALA A 191 -9.20 0.90 12.75
CA ALA A 191 -9.21 0.74 11.29
C ALA A 191 -7.93 1.23 10.58
N TRP A 192 -6.83 1.43 11.31
CA TRP A 192 -5.56 1.86 10.72
C TRP A 192 -5.04 0.90 9.65
N ILE A 193 -5.01 -0.41 9.94
CA ILE A 193 -4.63 -1.43 8.95
C ILE A 193 -5.66 -1.46 7.81
N ALA A 194 -6.94 -1.51 8.17
CA ALA A 194 -8.03 -1.62 7.20
C ALA A 194 -8.04 -0.49 6.17
N ALA A 195 -7.91 0.76 6.61
CA ALA A 195 -7.84 1.90 5.69
C ALA A 195 -6.54 1.89 4.86
N SER A 196 -5.42 1.41 5.41
CA SER A 196 -4.17 1.30 4.65
C SER A 196 -4.27 0.29 3.52
N GLU A 197 -4.79 -0.89 3.81
CA GLU A 197 -5.05 -1.96 2.83
C GLU A 197 -6.09 -1.53 1.79
N THR A 198 -7.08 -0.74 2.22
CA THR A 198 -8.09 -0.15 1.33
C THR A 198 -7.46 0.91 0.41
N ALA A 199 -6.61 1.77 0.97
CA ALA A 199 -5.91 2.82 0.25
C ALA A 199 -4.92 2.27 -0.77
N THR A 200 -4.30 1.11 -0.54
CA THR A 200 -3.35 0.47 -1.46
C THR A 200 -3.96 -0.66 -2.28
N GLN A 201 -5.26 -0.92 -2.17
CA GLN A 201 -5.94 -1.96 -2.94
C GLN A 201 -5.69 -1.75 -4.45
N GLY A 202 -5.29 -2.83 -5.13
CA GLY A 202 -4.93 -2.84 -6.55
C GLY A 202 -3.48 -2.45 -6.83
N ALA A 203 -2.73 -1.91 -5.87
CA ALA A 203 -1.30 -1.65 -6.04
C ALA A 203 -0.51 -2.97 -6.09
N PRO A 204 0.54 -3.06 -6.92
CA PRO A 204 1.42 -4.22 -6.85
C PRO A 204 2.12 -4.31 -5.49
N GLY A 205 2.19 -5.51 -4.91
CA GLY A 205 2.68 -5.73 -3.55
C GLY A 205 4.10 -5.20 -3.31
N GLU A 206 5.00 -5.36 -4.28
CA GLU A 206 6.38 -4.86 -4.18
C GLU A 206 6.46 -3.34 -4.10
N VAL A 207 5.54 -2.61 -4.75
CA VAL A 207 5.50 -1.14 -4.70
C VAL A 207 5.13 -0.68 -3.30
N ALA A 208 4.10 -1.27 -2.70
CA ALA A 208 3.72 -0.99 -1.31
C ALA A 208 4.84 -1.37 -0.34
N TYR A 209 5.38 -2.58 -0.47
CA TYR A 209 6.42 -3.10 0.41
C TYR A 209 7.72 -2.28 0.38
N ALA A 210 8.26 -1.98 -0.80
CA ALA A 210 9.50 -1.22 -0.92
C ALA A 210 9.35 0.22 -0.38
N THR A 211 8.20 0.85 -0.66
CA THR A 211 7.91 2.21 -0.16
C THR A 211 7.81 2.23 1.36
N ASP A 212 7.08 1.27 1.93
CA ASP A 212 6.92 1.12 3.37
C ASP A 212 8.27 0.91 4.06
N LEU A 213 9.08 -0.01 3.54
CA LEU A 213 10.40 -0.29 4.08
C LEU A 213 11.28 0.95 4.04
N ARG A 214 11.29 1.71 2.94
CA ARG A 214 12.09 2.93 2.84
C ARG A 214 11.66 3.98 3.86
N VAL A 215 10.35 4.19 4.04
CA VAL A 215 9.82 5.14 5.02
C VAL A 215 10.17 4.71 6.45
N ILE A 216 10.07 3.41 6.75
CA ILE A 216 10.47 2.82 8.03
C ILE A 216 11.97 3.03 8.28
N ASP A 217 12.83 2.77 7.30
CA ASP A 217 14.26 2.98 7.40
C ASP A 217 14.58 4.45 7.69
N CYS A 218 13.99 5.37 6.91
CA CYS A 218 14.10 6.81 7.14
C CYS A 218 13.63 7.23 8.54
N SER A 219 12.66 6.53 9.12
CA SER A 219 12.15 6.81 10.46
C SER A 219 13.07 6.27 11.55
N ARG A 220 13.56 5.03 11.41
CA ARG A 220 14.10 4.26 12.53
C ARG A 220 15.61 4.14 12.49
N GLU A 221 16.23 4.14 11.31
CA GLU A 221 17.66 3.99 11.15
C GLU A 221 18.38 5.35 11.21
N PRO A 222 19.30 5.58 12.16
CA PRO A 222 20.07 6.82 12.23
C PRO A 222 20.85 7.11 10.93
N LYS A 223 21.41 6.06 10.32
CA LYS A 223 22.17 6.19 9.05
C LYS A 223 21.32 6.70 7.90
N ALA A 224 20.08 6.24 7.80
CA ALA A 224 19.15 6.70 6.76
C ALA A 224 18.77 8.16 6.96
N ARG A 225 18.66 8.62 8.22
CA ARG A 225 18.41 10.04 8.53
C ARG A 225 19.62 10.92 8.22
N ASP A 226 20.83 10.46 8.54
CA ASP A 226 22.06 11.15 8.19
C ASP A 226 22.22 11.29 6.66
N GLU A 227 21.85 10.26 5.90
CA GLU A 227 21.81 10.28 4.43
C GLU A 227 20.83 11.34 3.90
N LEU A 228 19.62 11.40 4.45
CA LEU A 228 18.62 12.42 4.08
C LEU A 228 19.16 13.83 4.33
N GLU A 229 19.79 14.06 5.49
CA GLU A 229 20.38 15.36 5.84
C GLU A 229 21.53 15.75 4.92
N GLN A 230 22.41 14.81 4.57
CA GLN A 230 23.54 15.05 3.67
C GLN A 230 23.10 15.36 2.24
N THR A 231 22.06 14.69 1.77
CA THR A 231 21.54 14.86 0.40
C THR A 231 20.53 15.99 0.27
N GLY A 232 20.02 16.52 1.40
CA GLY A 232 18.93 17.50 1.40
C GLY A 232 17.58 16.89 0.99
N SER A 233 17.44 15.57 1.06
CA SER A 233 16.23 14.84 0.70
C SER A 233 15.23 14.80 1.86
N THR A 234 13.94 14.69 1.54
CA THR A 234 12.87 14.50 2.54
C THR A 234 12.43 13.05 2.56
N VAL A 235 11.82 12.60 3.67
CA VAL A 235 11.19 11.27 3.76
C VAL A 235 10.12 11.11 2.67
N GLY A 236 9.37 12.18 2.37
CA GLY A 236 8.40 12.19 1.28
C GLY A 236 9.05 12.00 -0.08
N GLY A 237 10.09 12.77 -0.38
CA GLY A 237 10.82 12.67 -1.65
C GLY A 237 11.45 11.30 -1.89
N THR A 238 12.01 10.67 -0.86
CA THR A 238 12.53 9.30 -0.97
C THR A 238 11.42 8.27 -1.13
N ALA A 239 10.28 8.43 -0.45
CA ALA A 239 9.12 7.56 -0.63
C ALA A 239 8.60 7.61 -2.07
N TRP A 240 8.43 8.80 -2.65
CA TRP A 240 8.05 8.97 -4.06
C TRP A 240 9.03 8.29 -5.01
N THR A 241 10.32 8.52 -4.82
CA THR A 241 11.37 7.94 -5.65
C THR A 241 11.33 6.41 -5.58
N THR A 242 11.29 5.84 -4.38
CA THR A 242 11.23 4.38 -4.18
C THR A 242 9.98 3.78 -4.79
N ALA A 243 8.80 4.37 -4.57
CA ALA A 243 7.55 3.88 -5.12
C ALA A 243 7.56 3.87 -6.66
N LEU A 244 8.06 4.93 -7.29
CA LEU A 244 8.18 5.04 -8.74
C LEU A 244 9.14 4.00 -9.33
N HIS A 245 10.30 3.81 -8.70
CA HIS A 245 11.27 2.79 -9.13
C HIS A 245 10.72 1.38 -8.98
N ALA A 246 10.13 1.03 -7.83
CA ALA A 246 9.49 -0.26 -7.62
C ALA A 246 8.35 -0.51 -8.62
N PHE A 247 7.61 0.55 -9.01
CA PHE A 247 6.58 0.45 -10.03
C PHE A 247 7.16 0.16 -11.42
N GLY A 248 8.24 0.85 -11.81
CA GLY A 248 8.94 0.60 -13.07
C GLY A 248 9.49 -0.83 -13.16
N ASP A 249 10.04 -1.34 -12.05
CA ASP A 249 10.52 -2.72 -11.93
C ASP A 249 9.37 -3.72 -12.10
N GLU A 250 8.25 -3.49 -11.41
CA GLU A 250 7.10 -4.38 -11.52
C GLU A 250 6.46 -4.35 -12.91
N ALA A 251 6.37 -3.18 -13.55
CA ALA A 251 5.89 -3.06 -14.92
C ALA A 251 6.75 -3.85 -15.90
N TRP A 252 8.08 -3.78 -15.74
CA TRP A 252 9.03 -4.58 -16.53
C TRP A 252 8.82 -6.08 -16.32
N GLU A 253 8.71 -6.51 -15.06
CA GLU A 253 8.55 -7.92 -14.70
C GLU A 253 7.20 -8.50 -15.14
N GLN A 254 6.11 -7.73 -15.02
CA GLN A 254 4.78 -8.17 -15.46
C GLN A 254 4.68 -8.26 -16.98
N ALA A 255 5.26 -7.29 -17.70
CA ALA A 255 5.32 -7.31 -19.15
C ALA A 255 6.06 -8.55 -19.66
N TRP A 256 7.22 -8.89 -19.07
CA TRP A 256 7.92 -10.13 -19.40
C TRP A 256 7.16 -11.39 -18.99
N ARG A 257 6.47 -11.39 -17.85
CA ARG A 257 5.59 -12.51 -17.46
C ARG A 257 4.47 -12.73 -18.48
N ALA A 258 3.89 -11.67 -19.03
CA ALA A 258 2.89 -11.76 -20.09
C ALA A 258 3.49 -12.28 -21.40
N ALA A 259 4.64 -11.72 -21.81
CA ALA A 259 5.38 -12.18 -22.97
C ALA A 259 5.76 -13.67 -22.89
N ASP A 260 6.21 -14.15 -21.73
CA ASP A 260 6.55 -15.54 -21.50
C ASP A 260 5.33 -16.48 -21.60
N ARG A 261 4.16 -16.05 -21.10
CA ARG A 261 2.92 -16.84 -21.22
C ARG A 261 2.50 -16.97 -22.69
N ALA A 262 2.45 -15.86 -23.41
CA ALA A 262 2.11 -15.82 -24.83
C ALA A 262 3.05 -16.69 -25.67
N ALA A 263 4.36 -16.54 -25.47
CA ALA A 263 5.36 -17.33 -26.20
C ALA A 263 5.21 -18.83 -25.89
N ARG A 264 4.90 -19.20 -24.65
CA ARG A 264 4.70 -20.60 -24.26
C ARG A 264 3.48 -21.21 -24.93
N GLU A 265 2.40 -20.47 -25.05
CA GLU A 265 1.17 -20.92 -25.70
C GLU A 265 1.36 -21.15 -27.19
N VAL A 266 2.12 -20.28 -27.87
CA VAL A 266 2.32 -20.36 -29.33
C VAL A 266 3.45 -21.31 -29.71
N ALA A 267 4.60 -21.26 -29.02
CA ALA A 267 5.82 -21.98 -29.41
C ALA A 267 6.25 -23.08 -28.43
N GLY A 268 5.58 -23.22 -27.28
CA GLY A 268 6.02 -24.15 -26.22
C GLY A 268 7.30 -23.72 -25.48
N LEU A 269 7.79 -22.51 -25.73
CA LEU A 269 9.03 -21.94 -25.17
C LEU A 269 8.73 -20.63 -24.43
N THR A 270 9.57 -20.27 -23.47
CA THR A 270 9.48 -18.97 -22.77
C THR A 270 10.68 -18.10 -23.14
N ILE A 271 10.43 -16.82 -23.42
CA ILE A 271 11.44 -15.89 -23.89
C ILE A 271 12.56 -15.74 -22.86
N ARG A 272 12.24 -15.53 -21.58
CA ARG A 272 13.28 -15.31 -20.55
C ARG A 272 14.16 -16.53 -20.28
N VAL A 273 13.64 -17.74 -20.44
CA VAL A 273 14.47 -18.96 -20.35
C VAL A 273 15.45 -19.03 -21.51
N GLU A 274 15.02 -18.70 -22.73
CA GLU A 274 15.93 -18.60 -23.87
C GLU A 274 16.96 -17.49 -23.68
N MET A 275 16.55 -16.32 -23.18
CA MET A 275 17.47 -15.22 -22.84
C MET A 275 18.55 -15.69 -21.87
N GLY A 276 18.17 -16.36 -20.78
CA GLY A 276 19.12 -16.91 -19.80
C GLY A 276 20.06 -17.98 -20.40
N ARG A 277 19.55 -18.86 -21.25
CA ARG A 277 20.35 -19.89 -21.96
C ARG A 277 21.37 -19.24 -22.90
N ILE A 278 20.96 -18.23 -23.65
CA ILE A 278 21.80 -17.50 -24.61
C ILE A 278 22.85 -16.67 -23.88
N ALA A 279 22.46 -15.91 -22.86
CA ALA A 279 23.37 -15.13 -22.02
C ALA A 279 24.46 -16.02 -21.41
N LYS A 280 24.08 -17.16 -20.81
CA LYS A 280 25.03 -18.13 -20.27
C LYS A 280 25.98 -18.70 -21.32
N THR A 281 25.48 -18.94 -22.54
CA THR A 281 26.31 -19.44 -23.65
C THR A 281 27.30 -18.37 -24.13
N ALA A 282 26.87 -17.10 -24.17
CA ALA A 282 27.74 -15.98 -24.51
C ALA A 282 28.84 -15.77 -23.46
N MET A 283 28.51 -15.88 -22.17
CA MET A 283 29.47 -15.81 -21.06
C MET A 283 30.56 -16.88 -21.17
N LEU A 284 30.20 -18.13 -21.50
CA LEU A 284 31.17 -19.22 -21.69
C LEU A 284 32.14 -19.00 -22.87
N ARG A 285 31.82 -18.07 -23.78
CA ARG A 285 32.63 -17.75 -24.96
C ARG A 285 33.43 -16.45 -24.82
N ALA A 286 33.16 -15.64 -23.79
CA ALA A 286 33.82 -14.36 -23.58
C ALA A 286 35.24 -14.56 -23.00
N PRO A 287 36.26 -13.82 -23.49
CA PRO A 287 37.61 -13.84 -22.90
C PRO A 287 37.60 -13.22 -21.48
N SER A 288 38.48 -13.70 -20.61
CA SER A 288 38.46 -13.44 -19.15
C SER A 288 38.66 -11.99 -18.68
N ASN A 289 38.83 -11.02 -19.61
CA ASN A 289 39.21 -9.64 -19.31
C ASN A 289 38.20 -8.57 -19.80
N ASP A 290 37.13 -8.95 -20.50
CA ASP A 290 36.06 -8.00 -20.87
C ASP A 290 35.07 -7.84 -19.70
N GLU A 291 34.43 -6.67 -19.58
CA GLU A 291 33.32 -6.44 -18.64
C GLU A 291 32.37 -7.64 -18.69
N LEU A 292 32.10 -8.23 -17.52
CA LEU A 292 31.32 -9.46 -17.43
C LEU A 292 29.98 -9.25 -18.15
N PRO A 293 29.59 -10.12 -19.10
CA PRO A 293 28.34 -9.97 -19.85
C PRO A 293 27.09 -9.84 -18.96
N GLU A 294 27.17 -10.29 -17.70
CA GLU A 294 26.12 -10.13 -16.68
C GLU A 294 25.91 -8.66 -16.29
N ALA A 295 26.98 -7.95 -15.92
CA ALA A 295 26.92 -6.54 -15.54
C ALA A 295 26.44 -5.66 -16.70
N ALA A 296 26.83 -6.00 -17.94
CA ALA A 296 26.31 -5.32 -19.13
C ALA A 296 24.79 -5.54 -19.29
N LEU A 297 24.30 -6.77 -19.11
CA LEU A 297 22.86 -7.05 -19.18
C LEU A 297 22.08 -6.33 -18.09
N GLU A 298 22.60 -6.28 -16.86
CA GLU A 298 22.01 -5.54 -15.74
C GLU A 298 21.89 -4.05 -16.06
N VAL A 299 22.94 -3.42 -16.62
CA VAL A 299 22.90 -2.01 -17.04
C VAL A 299 21.82 -1.77 -18.10
N ALA A 300 21.65 -2.70 -19.04
CA ALA A 300 20.62 -2.59 -20.07
C ALA A 300 19.21 -2.73 -19.49
N GLU A 301 18.97 -3.68 -18.58
CA GLU A 301 17.68 -3.82 -17.91
C GLU A 301 17.36 -2.61 -17.02
N GLN A 302 18.36 -2.06 -16.33
CA GLN A 302 18.20 -0.84 -15.54
C GLN A 302 17.74 0.34 -16.41
N ALA A 303 18.34 0.52 -17.59
CA ALA A 303 17.93 1.57 -18.53
C ALA A 303 16.47 1.40 -19.00
N ALA A 304 16.01 0.16 -19.19
CA ALA A 304 14.61 -0.12 -19.52
C ALA A 304 13.65 0.22 -18.37
N ARG A 305 13.98 -0.21 -17.15
CA ARG A 305 13.18 0.09 -15.95
C ARG A 305 13.07 1.60 -15.73
N GLU A 306 14.17 2.35 -15.87
CA GLU A 306 14.16 3.82 -15.79
C GLU A 306 13.28 4.49 -16.86
N ALA A 307 13.18 3.91 -18.05
CA ALA A 307 12.26 4.40 -19.07
C ALA A 307 10.79 4.20 -18.65
N LEU A 308 10.47 3.06 -18.04
CA LEU A 308 9.13 2.79 -17.49
C LEU A 308 8.81 3.68 -16.28
N VAL A 309 9.80 4.00 -15.42
CA VAL A 309 9.65 5.00 -14.35
C VAL A 309 9.20 6.35 -14.92
N ARG A 310 9.85 6.82 -15.99
CA ARG A 310 9.47 8.08 -16.65
C ARG A 310 8.08 8.01 -17.30
N ALA A 311 7.70 6.84 -17.83
CA ALA A 311 6.37 6.63 -18.39
C ALA A 311 5.29 6.61 -17.30
N ALA A 312 5.58 6.03 -16.13
CA ALA A 312 4.67 5.98 -14.99
C ALA A 312 4.31 7.39 -14.48
N ILE A 313 5.29 8.29 -14.42
CA ILE A 313 5.06 9.71 -14.08
C ILE A 313 4.04 10.38 -15.02
N ARG A 314 3.99 9.95 -16.29
CA ARG A 314 3.10 10.50 -17.32
C ARG A 314 1.78 9.73 -17.50
N GLY A 315 1.51 8.76 -16.63
CA GLY A 315 0.33 7.90 -16.75
C GLY A 315 0.31 7.10 -18.06
N GLY A 316 1.47 6.68 -18.56
CA GLY A 316 1.59 5.94 -19.81
C GLY A 316 1.53 6.78 -21.08
N THR A 317 1.33 8.10 -20.97
CA THR A 317 1.36 8.99 -22.15
C THR A 317 2.71 8.87 -22.85
N PRO A 318 2.73 8.53 -24.15
CA PRO A 318 3.96 8.44 -24.95
C PRO A 318 4.79 9.71 -24.88
N ASP A 319 6.11 9.58 -25.04
CA ASP A 319 6.96 10.75 -25.26
C ASP A 319 6.68 11.37 -26.65
N ARG A 320 7.32 12.49 -26.98
CA ARG A 320 7.09 13.25 -28.23
C ARG A 320 7.16 12.43 -29.52
N ASP A 321 7.89 11.32 -29.50
CA ASP A 321 8.08 10.44 -30.65
C ASP A 321 6.88 9.48 -30.88
N GLY A 322 5.91 9.44 -29.96
CA GLY A 322 4.70 8.61 -30.06
C GLY A 322 4.95 7.11 -29.89
N GLU A 323 6.15 6.73 -29.46
CA GLU A 323 6.52 5.34 -29.21
C GLU A 323 5.81 4.77 -27.97
N HIS A 324 5.36 3.53 -28.07
CA HIS A 324 4.72 2.83 -26.96
C HIS A 324 5.72 2.66 -25.78
N PRO A 325 5.33 2.89 -24.51
CA PRO A 325 6.24 2.83 -23.36
C PRO A 325 7.08 1.55 -23.24
N TRP A 326 6.46 0.38 -23.48
CA TRP A 326 7.18 -0.91 -23.56
C TRP A 326 8.29 -0.95 -24.61
N ASP A 327 8.03 -0.42 -25.82
CA ASP A 327 9.00 -0.44 -26.90
C ASP A 327 10.11 0.59 -26.62
N ALA A 328 9.76 1.77 -26.11
CA ALA A 328 10.73 2.78 -25.65
C ALA A 328 11.65 2.25 -24.53
N ALA A 329 11.13 1.43 -23.61
CA ALA A 329 11.94 0.78 -22.58
C ALA A 329 12.94 -0.22 -23.17
N ARG A 330 12.50 -1.03 -24.14
CA ARG A 330 13.39 -1.95 -24.86
C ARG A 330 14.44 -1.21 -25.67
N ASP A 331 14.09 -0.08 -26.27
CA ASP A 331 15.03 0.76 -27.02
C ASP A 331 16.02 1.49 -26.10
N ALA A 332 15.61 1.87 -24.89
CA ALA A 332 16.52 2.36 -23.84
C ALA A 332 17.55 1.28 -23.44
N ALA A 333 17.13 0.02 -23.29
CA ALA A 333 18.06 -1.10 -23.05
C ALA A 333 19.07 -1.25 -24.20
N ARG A 334 18.61 -1.23 -25.46
CA ARG A 334 19.49 -1.32 -26.65
C ARG A 334 20.49 -0.18 -26.76
N SER A 335 20.11 1.01 -26.31
CA SER A 335 20.91 2.23 -26.42
C SER A 335 21.85 2.44 -25.22
N SER A 336 21.73 1.62 -24.19
CA SER A 336 22.58 1.66 -22.99
C SER A 336 24.01 1.16 -23.26
N ALA A 337 24.92 1.36 -22.31
CA ALA A 337 26.28 0.83 -22.39
C ALA A 337 26.31 -0.71 -22.53
N GLY A 338 25.32 -1.41 -21.97
CA GLY A 338 25.16 -2.87 -22.10
C GLY A 338 24.33 -3.34 -23.29
N GLY A 339 23.82 -2.40 -24.10
CA GLY A 339 22.81 -2.68 -25.12
C GLY A 339 23.26 -3.60 -26.25
N GLY A 340 24.56 -3.66 -26.53
CA GLY A 340 25.12 -4.60 -27.50
C GLY A 340 24.93 -6.06 -27.09
N ALA A 341 25.28 -6.40 -25.85
CA ALA A 341 25.08 -7.74 -25.29
C ALA A 341 23.58 -8.07 -25.20
N TRP A 342 22.78 -7.11 -24.73
CA TRP A 342 21.34 -7.25 -24.62
C TRP A 342 20.67 -7.53 -25.97
N SER A 343 21.05 -6.80 -27.01
CA SER A 343 20.49 -6.97 -28.36
C SER A 343 20.77 -8.36 -28.93
N VAL A 344 21.99 -8.88 -28.73
CA VAL A 344 22.33 -10.25 -29.14
C VAL A 344 21.44 -11.26 -28.42
N VAL A 345 21.28 -11.14 -27.10
CA VAL A 345 20.43 -12.05 -26.32
C VAL A 345 18.99 -12.01 -26.79
N ILE A 346 18.43 -10.81 -27.00
CA ILE A 346 17.05 -10.63 -27.46
C ILE A 346 16.84 -11.18 -28.88
N ASP A 347 17.72 -10.90 -29.82
CA ASP A 347 17.55 -11.32 -31.22
C ASP A 347 17.71 -12.84 -31.40
N GLU A 348 18.63 -13.45 -30.65
CA GLU A 348 18.75 -14.92 -30.59
C GLU A 348 17.53 -15.55 -29.93
N SER A 349 16.98 -14.93 -28.87
CA SER A 349 15.79 -15.42 -28.18
C SER A 349 14.55 -15.35 -29.06
N ARG A 350 14.37 -14.24 -29.80
CA ARG A 350 13.34 -14.08 -30.83
C ARG A 350 13.42 -15.18 -31.88
N ARG A 351 14.62 -15.48 -32.38
CA ARG A 351 14.84 -16.56 -33.35
C ARG A 351 14.54 -17.94 -32.77
N ALA A 352 14.81 -18.17 -31.49
CA ALA A 352 14.52 -19.42 -30.82
C ALA A 352 13.01 -19.66 -30.63
N VAL A 353 12.25 -18.64 -30.21
CA VAL A 353 10.80 -18.76 -30.01
C VAL A 353 9.99 -18.65 -31.31
N GLY A 354 10.57 -18.03 -32.35
CA GLY A 354 9.92 -17.82 -33.64
C GLY A 354 9.13 -16.51 -33.72
N GLU A 355 8.97 -16.00 -34.94
CA GLU A 355 8.40 -14.66 -35.22
C GLU A 355 6.95 -14.51 -34.77
N GLU A 356 6.12 -15.53 -34.96
CA GLU A 356 4.70 -15.50 -34.58
C GLU A 356 4.54 -15.39 -33.06
N ALA A 357 5.23 -16.27 -32.31
CA ALA A 357 5.23 -16.25 -30.86
C ALA A 357 5.81 -14.94 -30.31
N TRP A 358 6.87 -14.42 -30.94
CA TRP A 358 7.46 -13.14 -30.56
C TRP A 358 6.50 -11.97 -30.74
N HIS A 359 5.80 -11.90 -31.88
CA HIS A 359 4.83 -10.83 -32.13
C HIS A 359 3.69 -10.83 -31.12
N GLN A 360 3.12 -12.00 -30.82
CA GLN A 360 2.07 -12.12 -29.80
C GLN A 360 2.60 -11.73 -28.42
N ALA A 361 3.79 -12.21 -28.05
CA ALA A 361 4.42 -11.89 -26.77
C ALA A 361 4.64 -10.39 -26.57
N MET A 362 5.07 -9.67 -27.61
CA MET A 362 5.23 -8.21 -27.53
C MET A 362 3.88 -7.48 -27.47
N ALA A 363 2.83 -8.00 -28.10
CA ALA A 363 1.48 -7.42 -28.01
C ALA A 363 0.89 -7.57 -26.60
N ASP A 364 1.04 -8.74 -25.98
CA ASP A 364 0.57 -8.98 -24.60
C ASP A 364 1.37 -8.15 -23.59
N ALA A 365 2.69 -8.03 -23.79
CA ALA A 365 3.53 -7.15 -22.97
C ALA A 365 3.08 -5.69 -23.05
N ARG A 366 2.78 -5.19 -24.25
CA ARG A 366 2.25 -3.83 -24.45
C ARG A 366 0.93 -3.61 -23.70
N THR A 367 -0.01 -4.53 -23.85
CA THR A 367 -1.33 -4.47 -23.19
C THR A 367 -1.18 -4.35 -21.67
N VAL A 368 -0.34 -5.19 -21.06
CA VAL A 368 -0.08 -5.13 -19.60
C VAL A 368 0.58 -3.81 -19.18
N VAL A 369 1.49 -3.28 -20.00
CA VAL A 369 2.15 -2.00 -19.72
C VAL A 369 1.15 -0.83 -19.81
N ASP A 370 0.25 -0.83 -20.79
CA ASP A 370 -0.80 0.19 -20.90
C ASP A 370 -1.72 0.18 -19.66
N ASP A 371 -2.21 -1.00 -19.28
CA ASP A 371 -3.11 -1.17 -18.14
C ASP A 371 -2.46 -0.69 -16.83
N LEU A 372 -1.20 -1.06 -16.59
CA LEU A 372 -0.45 -0.64 -15.40
C LEU A 372 -0.19 0.87 -15.42
N LEU A 373 0.35 1.40 -16.52
CA LEU A 373 0.77 2.79 -16.59
C LEU A 373 -0.41 3.76 -16.53
N ALA A 374 -1.58 3.41 -17.04
CA ALA A 374 -2.78 4.24 -16.95
C ALA A 374 -3.17 4.57 -15.50
N GLN A 375 -2.94 3.64 -14.57
CA GLN A 375 -3.27 3.79 -13.15
C GLN A 375 -2.07 4.20 -12.28
N ALA A 376 -0.88 4.35 -12.86
CA ALA A 376 0.36 4.52 -12.12
C ALA A 376 0.39 5.79 -11.25
N PRO A 377 -0.01 6.99 -11.73
CA PRO A 377 0.06 8.21 -10.93
C PRO A 377 -0.76 8.09 -9.63
N ASP A 378 -2.00 7.63 -9.74
CA ASP A 378 -2.90 7.48 -8.59
C ASP A 378 -2.46 6.33 -7.69
N THR A 379 -1.98 5.21 -8.24
CA THR A 379 -1.51 4.06 -7.44
C THR A 379 -0.27 4.44 -6.62
N VAL A 380 0.73 5.05 -7.25
CA VAL A 380 1.95 5.51 -6.57
C VAL A 380 1.60 6.55 -5.51
N ALA A 381 0.72 7.50 -5.84
CA ALA A 381 0.27 8.54 -4.92
C ALA A 381 -0.38 7.97 -3.65
N ARG A 382 -1.31 7.03 -3.80
CA ARG A 382 -1.97 6.38 -2.67
C ARG A 382 -0.99 5.56 -1.81
N VAL A 383 -0.09 4.81 -2.45
CA VAL A 383 0.94 4.03 -1.75
C VAL A 383 1.84 4.93 -0.92
N VAL A 384 2.37 6.01 -1.50
CA VAL A 384 3.25 6.95 -0.79
C VAL A 384 2.51 7.59 0.38
N ALA A 385 1.30 8.10 0.15
CA ALA A 385 0.49 8.75 1.18
C ALA A 385 0.18 7.80 2.36
N ALA A 386 -0.22 6.56 2.05
CA ALA A 386 -0.48 5.55 3.06
C ALA A 386 0.79 5.20 3.84
N ALA A 387 1.93 4.99 3.17
CA ALA A 387 3.20 4.65 3.82
C ALA A 387 3.65 5.74 4.81
N VAL A 388 3.68 7.02 4.38
CA VAL A 388 4.10 8.12 5.24
C VAL A 388 3.09 8.42 6.35
N ALA A 389 1.79 8.31 6.09
CA ALA A 389 0.76 8.47 7.12
C ALA A 389 0.88 7.39 8.21
N ARG A 390 1.08 6.14 7.80
CA ARG A 390 1.25 5.00 8.71
C ARG A 390 2.45 5.18 9.63
N GLU A 391 3.62 5.49 9.08
CA GLU A 391 4.82 5.66 9.91
C GLU A 391 4.74 6.93 10.76
N ALA A 392 4.11 8.01 10.29
CA ALA A 392 3.88 9.20 11.10
C ALA A 392 2.98 8.89 12.33
N CYS A 393 1.90 8.12 12.14
CA CYS A 393 1.03 7.67 13.24
C CYS A 393 1.82 6.79 14.22
N SER A 394 2.52 5.77 13.71
CA SER A 394 3.31 4.83 14.52
C SER A 394 4.39 5.54 15.32
N GLY A 395 5.23 6.37 14.68
CA GLY A 395 6.29 7.12 15.35
C GLY A 395 5.73 8.09 16.41
N ALA A 396 4.63 8.78 16.11
CA ALA A 396 3.98 9.67 17.06
C ALA A 396 3.45 8.93 18.30
N ALA A 397 2.67 7.87 18.09
CA ALA A 397 2.08 7.08 19.17
C ALA A 397 3.14 6.37 20.03
N ARG A 398 4.11 5.70 19.39
CA ARG A 398 5.23 5.05 20.10
C ARG A 398 6.04 6.06 20.90
N GLY A 399 6.26 7.26 20.38
CA GLY A 399 6.93 8.33 21.11
C GLY A 399 6.18 8.80 22.37
N VAL A 400 4.84 8.75 22.37
CA VAL A 400 4.02 9.03 23.56
C VAL A 400 4.09 7.88 24.55
N ALA A 401 3.85 6.65 24.09
CA ALA A 401 3.85 5.45 24.92
C ALA A 401 5.21 5.22 25.60
N TYR A 402 6.29 5.36 24.84
CA TYR A 402 7.66 5.21 25.35
C TYR A 402 7.98 6.23 26.44
N ARG A 403 7.58 7.49 26.23
CA ARG A 403 7.74 8.54 27.26
C ARG A 403 6.91 8.24 28.50
N ALA A 404 5.69 7.75 28.35
CA ALA A 404 4.82 7.42 29.47
C ALA A 404 5.41 6.27 30.31
N ALA A 405 5.88 5.20 29.67
CA ALA A 405 6.59 4.10 30.33
C ALA A 405 7.84 4.60 31.08
N ALA A 406 8.71 5.35 30.39
CA ALA A 406 9.93 5.90 30.98
C ALA A 406 9.66 6.80 32.19
N VAL A 407 8.63 7.66 32.13
CA VAL A 407 8.24 8.54 33.24
C VAL A 407 7.66 7.71 34.40
N SER A 408 6.86 6.68 34.12
CA SER A 408 6.31 5.78 35.13
C SER A 408 7.45 5.09 35.90
N ARG A 409 8.44 4.55 35.19
CA ARG A 409 9.64 3.95 35.80
C ARG A 409 10.46 4.93 36.61
N ALA A 410 10.66 6.15 36.11
CA ALA A 410 11.38 7.19 36.85
C ALA A 410 10.71 7.52 38.19
N HIS A 411 9.40 7.28 38.30
CA HIS A 411 8.64 7.40 39.55
C HIS A 411 8.58 6.10 40.39
N GLY A 412 9.31 5.06 40.01
CA GLY A 412 9.44 3.81 40.75
C GLY A 412 8.45 2.70 40.38
N ALA A 413 7.76 2.81 39.24
CA ALA A 413 6.95 1.72 38.71
C ALA A 413 7.79 0.52 38.28
N ASP A 414 7.22 -0.67 38.40
CA ASP A 414 7.73 -1.90 37.81
C ASP A 414 7.36 -2.02 36.32
N ASP A 415 7.66 -3.19 35.72
CA ASP A 415 7.37 -3.48 34.32
C ASP A 415 5.88 -3.32 34.01
N ASP A 416 5.01 -3.91 34.84
CA ASP A 416 3.55 -3.84 34.68
C ASP A 416 3.05 -2.39 34.76
N GLY A 417 3.56 -1.60 35.72
CA GLY A 417 3.20 -0.19 35.85
C GLY A 417 3.70 0.70 34.70
N ALA A 418 4.79 0.32 34.04
CA ALA A 418 5.28 1.00 32.84
C ALA A 418 4.43 0.66 31.60
N GLU A 419 4.07 -0.62 31.44
CA GLU A 419 3.19 -1.10 30.36
C GLU A 419 1.78 -0.48 30.45
N VAL A 420 1.21 -0.42 31.66
CA VAL A 420 -0.08 0.25 31.90
C VAL A 420 0.00 1.74 31.51
N ALA A 421 1.06 2.44 31.93
CA ALA A 421 1.23 3.85 31.59
C ALA A 421 1.36 4.07 30.07
N ALA A 422 2.08 3.19 29.36
CA ALA A 422 2.18 3.22 27.91
C ALA A 422 0.80 3.05 27.25
N THR A 423 0.03 2.04 27.66
CA THR A 423 -1.31 1.75 27.12
C THR A 423 -2.31 2.88 27.41
N GLU A 424 -2.38 3.35 28.65
CA GLU A 424 -3.30 4.42 29.06
C GLU A 424 -3.02 5.73 28.32
N SER A 425 -1.77 6.00 27.97
CA SER A 425 -1.38 7.21 27.23
C SER A 425 -1.98 7.28 25.81
N LEU A 426 -2.33 6.14 25.21
CA LEU A 426 -2.90 6.03 23.86
C LEU A 426 -4.42 5.78 23.86
N ALA A 427 -4.97 5.29 24.98
CA ALA A 427 -6.32 4.73 25.06
C ALA A 427 -7.43 5.69 24.58
N ARG A 428 -7.38 6.96 25.00
CA ARG A 428 -8.40 7.95 24.59
C ARG A 428 -8.43 8.15 23.08
N THR A 429 -7.26 8.38 22.48
CA THR A 429 -7.12 8.61 21.04
C THR A 429 -7.56 7.38 20.25
N GLY A 430 -7.19 6.18 20.72
CA GLY A 430 -7.65 4.92 20.13
C GLY A 430 -9.17 4.73 20.19
N ALA A 431 -9.81 5.08 21.30
CA ALA A 431 -11.26 5.00 21.43
C ALA A 431 -11.98 5.97 20.48
N GLU A 432 -11.52 7.22 20.39
CA GLU A 432 -12.09 8.23 19.49
C GLU A 432 -11.98 7.80 18.01
N LEU A 433 -10.82 7.27 17.60
CA LEU A 433 -10.60 6.81 16.23
C LEU A 433 -11.38 5.54 15.89
N ARG A 434 -11.58 4.63 16.86
CA ARG A 434 -12.45 3.45 16.68
C ARG A 434 -13.89 3.85 16.39
N GLU A 435 -14.39 4.88 17.06
CA GLU A 435 -15.71 5.44 16.74
C GLU A 435 -15.72 6.08 15.35
N GLY A 436 -14.70 6.88 15.01
CA GLY A 436 -14.56 7.49 13.69
C GLY A 436 -14.40 6.49 12.52
N ALA A 437 -14.00 5.25 12.79
CA ALA A 437 -13.93 4.20 11.77
C ALA A 437 -15.34 3.80 11.26
N PHE A 438 -16.40 3.96 12.06
CA PHE A 438 -17.77 3.78 11.57
C PHE A 438 -18.17 4.89 10.57
N ASP A 439 -17.69 6.12 10.77
CA ASP A 439 -17.92 7.22 9.82
C ASP A 439 -17.19 6.96 8.49
N LEU A 440 -15.98 6.40 8.54
CA LEU A 440 -15.29 5.95 7.34
C LEU A 440 -16.05 4.82 6.64
N LEU A 441 -16.52 3.80 7.38
CA LEU A 441 -17.33 2.72 6.80
C LEU A 441 -18.56 3.28 6.08
N GLU A 442 -19.28 4.21 6.71
CA GLU A 442 -20.45 4.88 6.12
C GLU A 442 -20.09 5.57 4.81
N ALA A 443 -18.98 6.32 4.79
CA ALA A 443 -18.49 7.01 3.59
C ALA A 443 -18.03 6.04 2.49
N LEU A 444 -17.47 4.88 2.84
CA LEU A 444 -17.06 3.86 1.88
C LEU A 444 -18.26 3.09 1.27
N ILE A 445 -19.36 2.94 2.00
CA ILE A 445 -20.60 2.32 1.48
C ILE A 445 -21.23 3.23 0.42
N GLU A 446 -21.30 4.54 0.70
CA GLU A 446 -21.87 5.55 -0.18
C GLU A 446 -20.82 6.60 -0.56
N PRO A 447 -19.82 6.24 -1.40
CA PRO A 447 -18.78 7.17 -1.79
C PRO A 447 -19.42 8.30 -2.59
N ARG A 448 -19.22 9.54 -2.13
CA ARG A 448 -19.57 10.71 -2.95
C ARG A 448 -18.48 10.88 -3.99
N THR A 449 -18.86 10.97 -5.25
CA THR A 449 -17.91 11.31 -6.33
C THR A 449 -17.22 12.62 -5.94
N PRO A 450 -15.87 12.65 -5.82
CA PRO A 450 -15.17 13.91 -5.66
C PRO A 450 -15.46 14.77 -6.90
N PRO A 451 -15.57 16.11 -6.77
CA PRO A 451 -15.69 16.97 -7.94
C PRO A 451 -14.51 16.67 -8.87
N GLY A 452 -14.81 16.21 -10.08
CA GLY A 452 -13.86 15.53 -10.97
C GLY A 452 -12.59 16.32 -11.26
N ARG A 453 -11.48 15.58 -11.45
CA ARG A 453 -10.37 16.08 -12.26
C ARG A 453 -10.89 16.27 -13.71
N PRO A 454 -10.49 17.34 -14.40
CA PRO A 454 -10.89 17.60 -15.78
C PRO A 454 -10.42 16.51 -16.76
#